data_AF-A0A848RK05-F1
#
_entry.id   AF-A0A848RK05-F1
#
_cell.length_a   1.000
_cell.length_b   1.000
_cell.length_c   1.000
_cell.angle_alpha   90.00
_cell.angle_beta   90.00
_cell.angle_gamma   90.00
#
_symmetry.space_group_name_H-M   'P 1'
#
loop_
_entity.id
_entity.type
_entity.pdbx_description
1 polymer ?
#
loop_
_entity_poly.entity_id
_entity_poly.type
_entity_poly.pdbx_seq_one_letter_code
_entity_poly.pdbx_strand_id
1 'polypeptide(L)'
;ETINEYGTRCLTHEKLVRARDSLIRLIKSGNLFTYLDPDLADQTLTCLPAMNNQIEGGINAQLRAMLKDHRGMSLARRIKAIFWWCYQHIENPATPAEILKIMPTDTQLEEYYLNQENLHITQRNLPGWGDAIIW
;
A
#
# COMPACT_ATOMS: atom_id res chain seq x y z
N GLU A 1 -14.82 -26.55 -22.72
CA GLU A 1 -15.31 -25.49 -23.63
C GLU A 1 -16.80 -25.69 -23.83
N THR A 2 -17.57 -24.61 -23.79
CA THR A 2 -19.01 -24.59 -23.98
C THR A 2 -19.31 -23.59 -25.09
N ILE A 3 -20.25 -23.91 -25.96
CA ILE A 3 -20.68 -22.99 -27.03
C ILE A 3 -21.80 -22.13 -26.44
N ASN A 4 -21.66 -20.81 -26.50
CA ASN A 4 -22.72 -19.90 -26.04
C ASN A 4 -23.86 -19.83 -27.07
N GLU A 5 -24.94 -19.13 -26.72
CA GLU A 5 -26.12 -18.93 -27.58
C GLU A 5 -25.82 -18.24 -28.93
N TYR A 6 -24.65 -17.62 -29.06
CA TYR A 6 -24.18 -16.95 -30.27
C TYR A 6 -23.22 -17.81 -31.13
N GLY A 7 -23.02 -19.08 -30.77
CA GLY A 7 -22.11 -19.98 -31.49
C GLY A 7 -20.63 -19.79 -31.17
N THR A 8 -20.30 -18.89 -30.22
CA THR A 8 -18.93 -18.62 -29.80
C THR A 8 -18.48 -19.65 -28.78
N ARG A 9 -17.26 -20.17 -28.95
CA ARG A 9 -16.63 -21.05 -27.96
C ARG A 9 -16.23 -20.23 -26.74
N CYS A 10 -16.82 -20.54 -25.61
CA CYS A 10 -16.51 -19.96 -24.32
C CYS A 10 -15.88 -21.01 -23.40
N LEU A 11 -15.03 -20.56 -22.49
CA LEU A 11 -14.50 -21.43 -21.46
C LEU A 11 -15.59 -21.67 -20.40
N THR A 12 -15.81 -22.93 -20.07
CA THR A 12 -16.82 -23.36 -19.07
C THR A 12 -16.63 -22.65 -17.72
N HIS A 13 -15.39 -22.31 -17.38
CA HIS A 13 -15.03 -21.53 -16.20
C HIS A 13 -14.19 -20.32 -16.55
N GLU A 14 -14.71 -19.46 -17.44
CA GLU A 14 -13.99 -18.27 -17.93
C GLU A 14 -13.37 -17.42 -16.81
N LYS A 15 -14.12 -17.15 -15.73
CA LYS A 15 -13.61 -16.36 -14.58
C LYS A 15 -12.41 -17.02 -13.89
N LEU A 16 -12.44 -18.34 -13.70
CA LEU A 16 -11.33 -19.08 -13.09
C LEU A 16 -10.11 -19.10 -14.00
N VAL A 17 -10.33 -19.25 -15.30
CA VAL A 17 -9.24 -19.24 -16.28
C VAL A 17 -8.59 -17.86 -16.34
N ARG A 18 -9.37 -16.77 -16.37
CA ARG A 18 -8.84 -15.40 -16.30
C ARG A 18 -8.05 -15.14 -15.02
N ALA A 19 -8.54 -15.61 -13.87
CA ALA A 19 -7.83 -15.48 -12.60
C ALA A 19 -6.48 -16.21 -12.62
N ARG A 20 -6.47 -17.47 -13.08
CA ARG A 20 -5.24 -18.26 -13.27
C ARG A 20 -4.26 -17.55 -14.20
N ASP A 21 -4.73 -17.10 -15.36
CA ASP A 21 -3.87 -16.47 -16.38
C ASP A 21 -3.30 -15.14 -15.88
N SER A 22 -4.06 -14.41 -15.05
CA SER A 22 -3.56 -13.22 -14.36
C SER A 22 -2.43 -13.54 -13.39
N LEU A 23 -2.55 -14.61 -12.59
CA LEU A 23 -1.48 -15.06 -11.69
C LEU A 23 -0.23 -15.49 -12.48
N ILE A 24 -0.41 -16.27 -13.55
CA ILE A 24 0.69 -16.70 -14.42
C ILE A 24 1.42 -15.49 -15.02
N ARG A 25 0.68 -14.48 -15.48
CA ARG A 25 1.25 -13.24 -16.00
C ARG A 25 2.07 -12.51 -14.95
N LEU A 26 1.56 -12.39 -13.72
CA LEU A 26 2.27 -11.74 -12.62
C LEU A 26 3.58 -12.48 -12.27
N ILE A 27 3.53 -13.81 -12.20
CA ILE A 27 4.73 -14.65 -12.00
C ILE A 27 5.74 -14.42 -13.13
N LYS A 28 5.31 -14.49 -14.40
CA LYS A 28 6.20 -14.27 -15.55
C LYS A 28 6.82 -12.88 -15.60
N SER A 29 6.08 -11.87 -15.12
CA SER A 29 6.58 -10.50 -15.01
C SER A 29 7.49 -10.25 -13.80
N GLY A 30 7.76 -11.26 -12.97
CA GLY A 30 8.56 -11.11 -11.76
C GLY A 30 7.90 -10.26 -10.67
N ASN A 31 6.56 -10.17 -10.66
CA ASN A 31 5.82 -9.37 -9.66
C ASN A 31 5.27 -10.22 -8.48
N LEU A 32 5.25 -11.54 -8.62
CA LEU A 32 4.78 -12.46 -7.58
C LEU A 32 5.90 -13.43 -7.19
N PHE A 33 6.02 -13.76 -5.90
CA PHE A 33 7.05 -14.66 -5.36
C PHE A 33 8.51 -14.25 -5.63
N THR A 34 8.78 -12.94 -5.72
CA THR A 34 10.13 -12.40 -5.94
C THR A 34 11.17 -12.85 -4.92
N TYR A 35 10.74 -13.23 -3.72
CA TYR A 35 11.61 -13.79 -2.69
C TYR A 35 12.22 -15.16 -3.03
N LEU A 36 11.68 -15.86 -4.04
CA LEU A 36 12.24 -17.12 -4.56
C LEU A 36 13.25 -16.89 -5.69
N ASP A 37 13.45 -15.64 -6.12
CA ASP A 37 14.41 -15.32 -7.17
C ASP A 37 15.85 -15.45 -6.63
N PRO A 38 16.64 -16.44 -7.11
CA PRO A 38 17.98 -16.70 -6.61
C PRO A 38 18.92 -15.50 -6.85
N ASP A 39 18.74 -14.77 -7.94
CA ASP A 39 19.57 -13.60 -8.24
C ASP A 39 19.31 -12.47 -7.22
N LEU A 40 18.06 -12.34 -6.76
CA LEU A 40 17.65 -11.34 -5.78
C LEU A 40 18.00 -11.76 -4.34
N ALA A 41 18.01 -13.06 -4.05
CA ALA A 41 18.41 -13.63 -2.77
C ALA A 41 19.92 -13.47 -2.50
N ASP A 42 20.77 -13.58 -3.53
CA ASP A 42 22.23 -13.51 -3.39
C ASP A 42 22.77 -12.06 -3.36
N GLN A 43 22.04 -11.10 -3.94
CA GLN A 43 22.61 -9.78 -4.23
C GLN A 43 22.61 -8.79 -3.06
N THR A 44 21.60 -8.75 -2.18
CA THR A 44 21.51 -7.58 -1.27
C THR A 44 20.79 -7.75 0.07
N LEU A 45 19.92 -8.75 0.29
CA LEU A 45 19.11 -8.80 1.51
C LEU A 45 19.06 -10.20 2.11
N THR A 46 19.36 -10.30 3.40
CA THR A 46 18.95 -11.39 4.29
C THR A 46 17.49 -11.75 3.98
N CYS A 47 17.26 -12.90 3.34
CA CYS A 47 15.97 -13.43 2.86
C CYS A 47 14.84 -12.41 2.65
N LEU A 48 14.49 -12.12 1.39
CA LEU A 48 13.28 -11.37 1.09
C LEU A 48 12.07 -12.00 1.79
N PRO A 49 11.29 -11.23 2.54
CA PRO A 49 10.17 -11.79 3.30
C PRO A 49 9.09 -12.28 2.33
N ALA A 50 8.67 -13.53 2.53
CA ALA A 50 7.65 -14.17 1.69
C ALA A 50 6.26 -13.51 1.78
N MET A 51 6.04 -12.64 2.78
CA MET A 51 4.76 -12.00 3.08
C MET A 51 4.97 -10.54 3.51
N ASN A 52 3.99 -9.67 3.25
CA ASN A 52 4.03 -8.27 3.70
C ASN A 52 3.91 -8.11 5.23
N ASN A 53 3.71 -9.20 5.98
CA ASN A 53 3.43 -9.20 7.42
C ASN A 53 4.44 -8.41 8.23
N GLN A 54 5.69 -8.28 7.77
CA GLN A 54 6.69 -7.44 8.42
C GLN A 54 6.33 -5.95 8.40
N ILE A 55 5.76 -5.46 7.30
CA ILE A 55 5.30 -4.07 7.17
C ILE A 55 3.94 -3.93 7.86
N GLU A 56 2.96 -4.79 7.55
CA GLU A 56 1.59 -4.59 8.05
C GLU A 56 1.38 -5.01 9.51
N GLY A 57 1.93 -6.16 9.88
CA GLY A 57 1.87 -6.70 11.24
C GLY A 57 2.96 -6.16 12.15
N GLY A 58 4.10 -5.73 11.59
CA GLY A 58 5.19 -5.10 12.34
C GLY A 58 5.01 -3.59 12.47
N ILE A 59 5.45 -2.86 11.45
CA ILE A 59 5.56 -1.39 11.49
C ILE A 59 4.18 -0.72 11.54
N ASN A 60 3.28 -1.02 10.61
CA ASN A 60 1.98 -0.34 10.51
C ASN A 60 1.06 -0.67 11.69
N ALA A 61 1.19 -1.85 12.31
CA ALA A 61 0.48 -2.16 13.54
C ALA A 61 0.89 -1.22 14.68
N GLN A 62 2.19 -0.95 14.83
CA GLN A 62 2.71 -0.06 15.86
C GLN A 62 2.35 1.41 15.60
N LEU A 63 2.41 1.86 14.33
CA LEU A 63 1.94 3.20 13.95
C LEU A 63 0.45 3.39 14.24
N ARG A 64 -0.37 2.38 13.93
CA ARG A 64 -1.82 2.39 14.25
C ARG A 64 -2.07 2.42 15.75
N ALA A 65 -1.28 1.68 16.55
CA ALA A 65 -1.38 1.70 18.01
C ALA A 65 -1.03 3.09 18.57
N MET A 66 0.07 3.70 18.13
CA MET A 66 0.45 5.06 18.51
C MET A 66 -0.67 6.06 18.22
N LEU A 67 -1.27 5.99 17.03
CA LEU A 67 -2.40 6.85 16.67
C LEU A 67 -3.62 6.61 17.56
N LYS A 68 -3.84 5.39 18.04
CA LYS A 68 -4.95 5.02 18.91
C LYS A 68 -4.73 5.52 20.34
N ASP A 69 -3.52 5.34 20.87
CA ASP A 69 -3.18 5.69 22.25
C ASP A 69 -3.11 7.21 22.45
N HIS A 70 -2.82 7.96 21.39
CA HIS A 70 -2.77 9.42 21.40
C HIS A 70 -3.98 10.11 20.74
N ARG A 71 -5.15 9.46 20.70
CA ARG A 71 -6.39 10.03 20.12
C ARG A 71 -6.81 11.39 20.71
N GLY A 72 -6.42 11.69 21.94
CA GLY A 72 -6.71 12.98 22.60
C GLY A 72 -5.81 14.15 22.18
N MET A 73 -4.79 13.90 21.35
CA MET A 73 -3.92 14.95 20.83
C MET A 73 -4.45 15.52 19.51
N SER A 74 -4.06 16.76 19.19
CA SER A 74 -4.35 17.33 17.87
C SER A 74 -3.72 16.48 16.75
N LEU A 75 -4.31 16.56 15.56
CA LEU A 75 -3.86 15.82 14.38
C LEU A 75 -2.37 16.04 14.10
N ALA A 76 -1.93 17.30 14.08
CA ALA A 76 -0.53 17.67 13.89
C ALA A 76 0.40 17.03 14.94
N ARG A 77 -0.02 16.99 16.22
CA ARG A 77 0.76 16.33 17.29
C ARG A 77 0.83 14.81 17.11
N ARG A 78 -0.26 14.18 16.68
CA ARG A 78 -0.29 12.73 16.40
C ARG A 78 0.62 12.36 15.23
N ILE A 79 0.65 13.18 14.17
CA ILE A 79 1.56 13.02 13.04
C ILE A 79 3.02 13.20 13.48
N LYS A 80 3.31 14.23 14.27
CA LYS A 80 4.64 14.45 14.85
C LYS A 80 5.09 13.27 15.73
N ALA A 81 4.18 12.67 16.49
CA ALA A 81 4.47 11.47 17.26
C ALA A 81 4.87 10.29 16.34
N ILE A 82 4.18 10.08 15.22
CA ILE A 82 4.57 9.09 14.21
C ILE A 82 5.98 9.38 13.67
N PHE A 83 6.26 10.62 13.26
CA PHE A 83 7.58 10.99 12.75
C PHE A 83 8.67 10.71 13.78
N TRP A 84 8.41 11.01 15.05
CA TRP A 84 9.31 10.69 16.16
C TRP A 84 9.52 9.18 16.31
N TRP A 85 8.46 8.39 16.21
CA TRP A 85 8.57 6.93 16.24
C TRP A 85 9.44 6.41 15.09
N CYS A 86 9.19 6.87 13.87
CA CYS A 86 9.98 6.49 12.69
C CYS A 86 11.44 6.86 12.90
N TYR A 87 11.74 8.05 13.41
CA TYR A 87 13.10 8.49 13.73
C TYR A 87 13.82 7.52 14.68
N GLN A 88 13.13 6.96 15.67
CA GLN A 88 13.72 6.01 16.63
C GLN A 88 13.91 4.58 16.07
N HIS A 89 13.22 4.24 14.98
CA HIS A 89 13.18 2.87 14.42
C HIS A 89 13.84 2.77 13.03
N ILE A 90 14.49 3.83 12.54
CA ILE A 90 15.28 3.83 11.31
C ILE A 90 16.74 3.50 11.65
N GLU A 91 17.38 2.67 10.84
CA GLU A 91 18.77 2.23 11.05
C GLU A 91 19.79 3.37 10.93
N ASN A 92 19.54 4.32 10.03
CA ASN A 92 20.40 5.49 9.79
C ASN A 92 19.57 6.80 9.85
N PRO A 93 19.26 7.30 11.06
CA PRO A 93 18.44 8.49 11.21
C PRO A 93 19.20 9.75 10.77
N ALA A 94 18.49 10.67 10.11
CA ALA A 94 19.02 12.00 9.79
C ALA A 94 19.40 12.75 11.07
N THR A 95 20.37 13.67 10.98
CA THR A 95 20.76 14.47 12.13
C THR A 95 19.62 15.40 12.57
N PRO A 96 19.56 15.82 13.85
CA PRO A 96 18.53 16.75 14.30
C PRO A 96 18.47 18.05 13.48
N ALA A 97 19.62 18.53 12.99
CA ALA A 97 19.70 19.72 12.15
C ALA A 97 19.09 19.52 10.75
N GLU A 98 19.20 18.32 10.19
CA GLU A 98 18.57 17.96 8.92
C GLU A 98 17.07 17.78 9.10
N ILE A 99 16.65 17.11 10.18
CA ILE A 99 15.24 16.91 10.52
C ILE A 99 14.51 18.25 10.65
N LEU A 100 15.10 19.23 11.34
CA LEU A 100 14.52 20.56 11.48
C LEU A 100 14.29 21.26 10.14
N LYS A 101 15.06 20.95 9.10
CA LYS A 101 14.89 21.53 7.75
C LYS A 101 13.78 20.86 6.96
N ILE A 102 13.58 19.55 7.15
CA ILE A 102 12.62 18.75 6.38
C ILE A 102 11.26 18.58 7.08
N MET A 103 11.20 18.80 8.40
CA MET A 103 9.99 18.59 9.18
C MET A 103 8.91 19.59 8.77
N PRO A 104 7.71 19.14 8.39
CA PRO A 104 6.62 20.04 8.04
C PRO A 104 6.13 20.82 9.26
N THR A 105 5.76 22.07 9.03
CA THR A 105 5.11 22.94 10.01
C THR A 105 3.69 22.45 10.30
N ASP A 106 3.14 22.80 11.47
CA ASP A 106 1.77 22.39 11.85
C ASP A 106 0.72 22.83 10.82
N THR A 107 0.86 24.03 10.25
CA THR A 107 -0.02 24.53 9.18
C THR A 107 0.06 23.68 7.91
N GLN A 108 1.28 23.32 7.50
CA GLN A 108 1.51 22.45 6.33
C GLN A 108 0.91 21.06 6.56
N LEU A 109 1.03 20.53 7.78
CA LEU A 109 0.44 19.23 8.15
C LEU A 109 -1.09 19.25 8.07
N GLU A 110 -1.72 20.32 8.57
CA GLU A 110 -3.18 20.50 8.49
C GLU A 110 -3.65 20.63 7.03
N GLU A 111 -2.93 21.41 6.21
CA GLU A 111 -3.21 21.55 4.78
C GLU A 111 -3.09 20.22 4.03
N TYR A 112 -2.03 19.45 4.27
CA TYR A 112 -1.85 18.14 3.64
C TYR A 112 -3.00 17.20 3.98
N TYR A 113 -3.44 17.19 5.24
CA TYR A 113 -4.56 16.35 5.65
C TYR A 113 -5.87 16.77 5.00
N LEU A 114 -6.18 18.07 4.99
CA LEU A 114 -7.38 18.58 4.34
C LEU A 114 -7.40 18.23 2.85
N ASN A 115 -6.25 18.36 2.17
CA ASN A 115 -6.10 17.98 0.77
C ASN A 115 -6.33 16.48 0.54
N GLN A 116 -5.81 15.62 1.40
CA GLN A 116 -6.04 14.16 1.32
C GLN A 116 -7.50 13.80 1.58
N GLU A 117 -8.16 14.44 2.54
CA GLU A 117 -9.58 14.23 2.81
C GLU A 117 -10.44 14.64 1.62
N ASN A 118 -10.14 15.79 1.00
CA ASN A 118 -10.78 16.24 -0.23
C ASN A 118 -10.58 15.24 -1.37
N LEU A 119 -9.35 14.75 -1.59
CA LEU A 119 -9.06 13.74 -2.60
C LEU A 119 -9.82 12.43 -2.35
N HIS A 120 -9.89 11.96 -1.10
CA HIS A 120 -10.64 10.76 -0.73
C HIS A 120 -12.15 10.93 -0.95
N ILE A 121 -12.71 12.12 -0.66
CA ILE A 121 -14.11 12.45 -0.96
C ILE A 121 -14.33 12.43 -2.48
N THR A 122 -13.44 13.04 -3.26
CA THR A 122 -13.51 13.00 -4.73
C THR A 122 -13.45 11.56 -5.24
N GLN A 123 -12.54 10.72 -4.73
CA GLN A 123 -12.43 9.31 -5.12
C GLN A 123 -13.65 8.46 -4.74
N ARG A 124 -14.29 8.71 -3.60
CA ARG A 124 -15.58 8.08 -3.26
C ARG A 124 -16.71 8.49 -4.20
N ASN A 125 -16.64 9.72 -4.70
CA ASN A 125 -17.61 10.26 -5.65
C ASN A 125 -17.26 9.90 -7.12
N LEU A 126 -16.08 9.34 -7.39
CA LEU A 126 -15.80 8.70 -8.67
C LEU A 126 -16.60 7.39 -8.71
N PRO A 127 -17.36 7.12 -9.78
CA PRO A 127 -18.00 5.82 -9.95
C PRO A 127 -16.94 4.72 -9.87
N GLY A 128 -17.18 3.72 -9.01
CA GLY A 128 -16.29 2.57 -8.88
C GLY A 128 -16.21 1.78 -10.19
N TRP A 129 -15.24 0.87 -10.28
CA TRP A 129 -15.20 -0.11 -11.37
C TRP A 129 -16.50 -0.93 -11.36
N GLY A 130 -17.41 -0.63 -12.29
CA GLY A 130 -18.75 -1.23 -12.38
C GLY A 130 -19.93 -0.27 -12.25
N ASP A 131 -19.72 0.98 -11.80
CA ASP A 131 -20.79 2.00 -11.68
C ASP A 131 -20.87 2.94 -12.89
N ALA A 132 -19.81 3.05 -13.70
CA ALA A 132 -19.76 3.95 -14.85
C ALA A 132 -20.13 3.24 -16.16
N ILE A 133 -21.27 3.63 -16.71
CA ILE A 133 -21.80 3.34 -18.06
C ILE A 133 -22.13 1.86 -18.31
N ILE A 134 -23.41 1.54 -18.17
CA ILE A 134 -24.06 0.35 -18.69
C ILE A 134 -24.61 0.75 -20.07
N TRP A 135 -24.18 0.07 -21.14
CA TRP A 135 -24.82 0.16 -22.46
C TRP A 135 -26.02 -0.79 -22.50
#